data_AF-A0A536KB01-F1
#
_entry.id   AF-A0A536KB01-F1
#
_cell.length_a   1.000
_cell.length_b   1.000
_cell.length_c   1.000
_cell.angle_alpha   90.00
_cell.angle_beta   90.00
_cell.angle_gamma   90.00
#
_symmetry.space_group_name_H-M   'P 1'
#
loop_
_entity.id
_entity.type
_entity.pdbx_description
1 polymer ?
#
loop_
_entity_poly.entity_id
_entity_poly.type
_entity_poly.pdbx_seq_one_letter_code
_entity_poly.pdbx_strand_id
1 'polypeptide(L)' 'MIRVRLGLAIGFALLLYGTVMVFLAFDRQSHSASDTLRPFVITMAPVWIVAIAGAMVLLRSRAK' A
#
# COMPACT_ATOMS: atom_id res chain seq x y z
N MET A 1 -7.42 -19.92 -9.30
CA MET A 1 -6.58 -18.72 -9.49
C MET A 1 -7.36 -17.41 -9.63
N ILE A 2 -8.43 -17.34 -10.43
CA ILE A 2 -9.11 -16.06 -10.75
C ILE A 2 -9.62 -15.29 -9.51
N ARG A 3 -10.22 -15.98 -8.53
CA ARG A 3 -10.74 -15.37 -7.29
C ARG A 3 -9.65 -14.73 -6.42
N VAL A 4 -8.50 -15.40 -6.29
CA VAL A 4 -7.36 -14.89 -5.51
C VAL A 4 -6.75 -13.67 -6.21
N ARG A 5 -6.58 -13.72 -7.53
CA ARG A 5 -6.09 -12.58 -8.32
C ARG A 5 -7.04 -11.38 -8.23
N LEU A 6 -8.35 -11.62 -8.31
CA LEU A 6 -9.36 -10.58 -8.16
C LEU A 6 -9.35 -9.98 -6.75
N GLY A 7 -9.25 -10.81 -5.71
CA GLY A 7 -9.12 -10.35 -4.33
C GLY A 7 -7.86 -9.52 -4.10
N LEU A 8 -6.71 -9.94 -4.66
CA LEU A 8 -5.48 -9.16 -4.62
C LEU A 8 -5.62 -7.83 -5.35
N ALA A 9 -6.22 -7.82 -6.55
CA ALA A 9 -6.44 -6.59 -7.31
C ALA A 9 -7.30 -5.58 -6.53
N ILE A 10 -8.39 -6.04 -5.92
CA ILE A 10 -9.25 -5.21 -5.06
C ILE A 10 -8.46 -4.71 -3.84
N GLY A 11 -7.71 -5.59 -3.17
CA GLY A 11 -6.88 -5.23 -2.02
C GLY A 11 -5.82 -4.17 -2.36
N PHE A 12 -5.12 -4.31 -3.48
CA PHE A 12 -4.15 -3.33 -3.96
C PHE A 12 -4.80 -2.01 -4.38
N ALA A 13 -6.00 -2.04 -4.99
CA ALA A 13 -6.75 -0.83 -5.31
C ALA A 13 -7.13 -0.05 -4.05
N LEU A 14 -7.60 -0.75 -2.99
CA LEU A 14 -7.88 -0.14 -1.69
C LEU A 14 -6.60 0.40 -1.03
N LEU A 15 -5.49 -0.33 -1.12
CA LEU A 15 -4.20 0.13 -0.59
C LEU A 15 -3.71 1.40 -1.30
N LEU A 16 -3.83 1.47 -2.62
CA LEU A 16 -3.49 2.67 -3.40
C LEU A 16 -4.37 3.85 -2.99
N TYR A 17 -5.68 3.64 -2.90
CA TYR A 17 -6.61 4.68 -2.45
C TYR A 17 -6.26 5.19 -1.04
N GLY A 18 -6.01 4.27 -0.10
CA GLY A 18 -5.55 4.61 1.25
C GLY A 18 -4.21 5.35 1.26
N THR A 19 -3.27 4.95 0.40
CA THR A 19 -1.97 5.61 0.24
C THR A 19 -2.15 7.08 -0.14
N VAL A 20 -3.03 7.38 -1.10
CA VAL A 20 -3.34 8.77 -1.50
C VAL A 20 -4.00 9.54 -0.36
N MET A 21 -4.94 8.91 0.36
CA MET A 21 -5.58 9.55 1.53
C MET A 21 -4.59 9.89 2.62
N VAL A 22 -3.63 9.01 2.93
CA VAL A 22 -2.57 9.26 3.91
C VAL A 22 -1.64 10.38 3.44
N PHE A 23 -1.26 10.39 2.16
CA PHE A 23 -0.48 11.49 1.59
C PHE A 23 -1.20 12.83 1.79
N LEU A 24 -2.48 12.92 1.40
CA LEU A 24 -3.28 14.14 1.56
C LEU A 24 -3.44 14.52 3.03
N ALA A 25 -3.52 13.56 3.95
CA ALA A 25 -3.60 13.84 5.38
C ALA A 25 -2.31 14.51 5.90
N PHE A 26 -1.13 14.05 5.47
CA PHE A 26 0.14 14.68 5.83
C PHE A 26 0.37 16.01 5.12
N ASP A 27 -0.06 16.12 3.86
CA ASP A 27 0.15 17.32 3.05
C ASP A 27 -0.65 18.53 3.55
N ARG A 28 -1.86 18.31 4.08
CA ARG A 28 -2.77 19.35 4.58
C ARG A 28 -2.17 20.31 5.60
N GLN A 29 -1.19 19.85 6.39
CA GLN A 29 -0.54 20.64 7.45
C GLN A 29 0.95 20.91 7.17
N SER A 30 1.41 20.67 5.94
CA SER A 30 2.81 20.75 5.56
C SER A 30 3.25 22.18 5.19
N HIS A 31 4.50 22.52 5.50
CA HIS A 31 5.13 23.80 5.11
C HIS A 31 6.22 23.59 4.04
N SER A 32 6.58 22.34 3.75
CA SER A 32 7.55 21.95 2.73
C SER A 32 7.26 20.53 2.23
N ALA A 33 7.73 20.20 1.03
CA ALA A 33 7.62 18.84 0.50
C ALA A 33 8.29 17.79 1.41
N SER A 34 9.36 18.18 2.12
CA SER A 34 10.04 17.29 3.05
C SER A 34 9.19 16.95 4.29
N ASP A 35 8.29 17.85 4.70
CA ASP A 35 7.39 17.65 5.83
C ASP A 35 6.23 16.72 5.48
N THR A 36 5.83 16.66 4.21
CA THR A 36 4.90 15.64 3.71
C THR A 36 5.60 14.30 3.50
N LEU A 37 6.70 14.29 2.73
CA LEU A 37 7.31 13.05 2.23
C LEU A 37 7.94 12.20 3.33
N ARG A 38 8.63 12.81 4.30
CA ARG A 38 9.33 12.09 5.36
C ARG A 38 8.38 11.22 6.21
N PRO A 39 7.34 11.77 6.85
CA PRO A 39 6.39 10.94 7.61
C PRO A 39 5.57 10.03 6.70
N PHE A 40 5.26 10.45 5.48
CA PHE A 40 4.55 9.62 4.50
C PHE A 40 5.31 8.34 4.17
N VAL A 41 6.58 8.44 3.77
CA VAL A 41 7.41 7.29 3.40
C VAL A 41 7.65 6.38 4.60
N ILE A 42 7.93 6.94 5.77
CA ILE A 42 8.11 6.16 7.01
C ILE A 42 6.86 5.35 7.34
N THR A 43 5.68 5.91 7.10
CA THR A 43 4.39 5.24 7.35
C THR A 43 4.07 4.20 6.28
N MET A 44 4.19 4.56 5.01
CA MET A 44 3.68 3.75 3.90
C MET A 44 4.64 2.66 3.42
N ALA A 45 5.95 2.87 3.48
CA ALA A 45 6.91 1.88 3.00
C ALA A 45 6.79 0.53 3.74
N PRO A 46 6.68 0.48 5.08
CA PRO A 46 6.44 -0.79 5.79
C PRO A 46 5.13 -1.48 5.39
N VAL A 47 4.06 -0.70 5.19
CA VAL A 47 2.74 -1.24 4.79
C VAL A 47 2.83 -1.92 3.42
N TRP A 48 3.50 -1.28 2.45
CA TRP A 48 3.72 -1.86 1.12
C TRP A 48 4.59 -3.12 1.15
N ILE A 49 5.63 -3.14 1.98
CA ILE A 49 6.49 -4.33 2.16
C ILE A 49 5.64 -5.52 2.63
N VAL A 50 4.80 -5.33 3.65
CA VAL A 50 3.93 -6.39 4.18
C VAL A 50 2.90 -6.83 3.14
N ALA A 51 2.26 -5.89 2.44
CA ALA A 51 1.27 -6.19 1.42
C ALA A 51 1.85 -7.03 0.27
N ILE A 52 3.04 -6.66 -0.22
CA ILE A 52 3.74 -7.41 -1.29
C ILE A 52 4.16 -8.80 -0.78
N ALA A 53 4.74 -8.90 0.42
CA ALA A 53 5.11 -10.18 1.01
C ALA A 53 3.91 -11.13 1.14
N GLY A 54 2.77 -10.63 1.65
CA GLY A 54 1.54 -11.39 1.74
C GLY A 54 1.01 -11.83 0.36
N ALA A 55 1.03 -10.95 -0.63
CA ALA A 55 0.64 -11.28 -2.00
C ALA A 55 1.51 -12.39 -2.60
N MET A 56 2.84 -12.32 -2.41
CA MET A 56 3.77 -13.37 -2.87
C MET A 56 3.45 -14.73 -2.25
N VAL A 57 3.16 -14.79 -0.95
CA VAL A 57 2.77 -16.03 -0.26
C VAL A 57 1.47 -16.59 -0.82
N LEU A 58 0.44 -15.75 -0.96
CA LEU A 58 -0.87 -16.17 -1.48
C LEU A 58 -0.80 -16.69 -2.92
N LEU A 59 0.05 -16.10 -3.76
CA LEU A 59 0.27 -16.55 -5.13
C LEU A 59 1.07 -17.87 -5.16
N ARG A 60 2.10 -18.01 -4.33
CA ARG A 60 2.93 -19.22 -4.26
C ARG A 60 2.17 -20.44 -3.71
N SER A 61 1.38 -20.25 -2.66
CA SER A 61 0.58 -21.35 -2.05
C SER A 61 -0.55 -21.87 -2.92
N ARG A 62 -0.88 -21.19 -4.01
CA ARG A 62 -1.92 -21.59 -4.97
C ARG A 62 -1.36 -22.07 -6.32
N ALA A 63 -0.04 -22.02 -6.49
CA ALA A 63 0.67 -22.55 -7.66
C ALA A 63 1.23 -23.96 -7.41
N LYS A 64 1.37 -24.35 -6.14
CA LYS A 64 1.48 -25.76 -5.72
C LYS A 64 0.09 -26.37 -5.64
#